data_AF-A0A382KXK9-F1
#
_entry.id   AF-A0A382KXK9-F1
#
_cell.length_a   1.000
_cell.length_b   1.000
_cell.length_c   1.000
_cell.angle_alpha   90.00
_cell.angle_beta   90.00
_cell.angle_gamma   90.00
#
_symmetry.space_group_name_H-M   'P 1'
#
loop_
_entity.id
_entity.type
_entity.pdbx_description
1 polymer ?
#
loop_
_entity_poly.entity_id
_entity_poly.type
_entity_poly.pdbx_seq_one_letter_code
_entity_poly.pdbx_strand_id
1 'polypeptide(L)'
;MMSEKEQVIKKDLKDHWFWGAIHENRAVYVQVLLASVFINMFGFVSAFYIMTVYDRVLPNYAMSSLLALTIGMAVVILFDFILKMVRSYFSDIANKDLDEKVSTKLINKLLSHDEKIMKSPSQIASTIREFDSVKEFFTSASIMALIDLPFMFLFIGVIFSIAGPLGVVPLLIVPLVLGVSALVQPFLKRFSEKDLSFRVGKARVLSELTNNLESVRTVAGGEFLKKRWLDSVNRQNDSSILSRIASNISITFGQTGLQISQTAIIVYGVILISNLEISSGALIACVILSGRTLSPLVQASQLLTRANFAIASYKNVNSLMDSEARDEKFDDLVAVSLGSGNLEVTKLNYAFDETKVLEDVSFNVNTGENIGVVGNLGSGKSTLLRAIIGYHL
;
A
#
# COMPACT_ATOMS: atom_id res chain seq x y z
N MET A 1 -6.89 31.57 -23.54
CA MET A 1 -6.00 31.04 -22.49
C MET A 1 -6.81 30.74 -21.25
N MET A 2 -7.40 29.55 -21.18
CA MET A 2 -8.03 29.03 -19.97
C MET A 2 -8.23 27.52 -20.13
N SER A 3 -7.47 26.75 -19.34
CA SER A 3 -7.87 25.45 -18.78
C SER A 3 -8.28 24.33 -19.74
N GLU A 4 -7.31 23.68 -20.40
CA GLU A 4 -7.42 22.25 -20.70
C GLU A 4 -7.27 21.47 -19.39
N LYS A 5 -8.42 21.11 -18.81
CA LYS A 5 -8.48 20.14 -17.71
C LYS A 5 -8.17 18.77 -18.29
N GLU A 6 -7.18 18.10 -17.71
CA GLU A 6 -6.97 16.66 -17.76
C GLU A 6 -8.33 15.93 -17.63
N GLN A 7 -8.85 15.43 -18.75
CA GLN A 7 -9.91 14.43 -18.72
C GLN A 7 -9.27 13.11 -18.26
N VAL A 8 -9.15 12.94 -16.95
CA VAL A 8 -8.90 11.62 -16.37
C VAL A 8 -10.12 10.77 -16.72
N ILE A 9 -9.97 9.88 -17.70
CA ILE A 9 -10.96 8.89 -18.08
C ILE A 9 -11.28 8.09 -16.80
N LYS A 10 -12.46 8.29 -16.22
CA LYS A 10 -12.95 7.49 -15.10
C LYS A 10 -13.21 6.07 -15.60
N LYS A 11 -12.17 5.23 -15.63
CA LYS A 11 -12.32 3.77 -15.79
C LYS A 11 -13.27 3.28 -14.69
N ASP A 12 -14.20 2.42 -15.04
CA ASP A 12 -15.14 1.82 -14.08
C ASP A 12 -14.32 1.08 -12.99
N LEU A 13 -14.82 1.04 -11.75
CA LEU A 13 -14.07 0.47 -10.61
C LEU A 13 -13.68 -1.00 -10.84
N LYS A 14 -14.43 -1.70 -11.70
CA LYS A 14 -14.18 -3.08 -12.11
C LYS A 14 -13.04 -3.21 -13.13
N ASP A 15 -12.87 -2.23 -14.00
CA ASP A 15 -11.86 -2.25 -15.06
C ASP A 15 -10.51 -1.70 -14.59
N HIS A 16 -10.48 -1.06 -13.43
CA HIS A 16 -9.27 -0.54 -12.84
C HIS A 16 -8.26 -1.67 -12.54
N TRP A 17 -7.00 -1.48 -12.94
CA TRP A 17 -5.94 -2.49 -12.82
C TRP A 17 -5.79 -3.03 -11.39
N PHE A 18 -5.84 -2.13 -10.40
CA PHE A 18 -5.77 -2.43 -8.96
C PHE A 18 -7.15 -2.72 -8.31
N TRP A 19 -8.08 -1.75 -8.31
CA TRP A 19 -9.37 -1.88 -7.63
C TRP A 19 -10.27 -2.98 -8.21
N GLY A 20 -10.16 -3.29 -9.51
CA GLY A 20 -10.86 -4.41 -10.12
C GLY A 20 -10.42 -5.75 -9.51
N ALA A 21 -9.11 -5.94 -9.32
CA ALA A 21 -8.56 -7.14 -8.70
C ALA A 21 -8.99 -7.31 -7.22
N ILE A 22 -9.13 -6.19 -6.49
CA ILE A 22 -9.71 -6.21 -5.14
C ILE A 22 -11.20 -6.59 -5.18
N HIS A 23 -11.96 -6.04 -6.13
CA HIS A 23 -13.39 -6.28 -6.24
C HIS A 23 -13.74 -7.75 -6.57
N GLU A 24 -12.94 -8.40 -7.40
CA GLU A 24 -13.10 -9.83 -7.72
C GLU A 24 -12.93 -10.72 -6.48
N ASN A 25 -12.04 -10.34 -5.56
CA ASN A 25 -11.79 -11.05 -4.30
C ASN A 25 -12.76 -10.70 -3.16
N ARG A 26 -13.84 -9.97 -3.44
CA ARG A 26 -14.81 -9.51 -2.42
C ARG A 26 -15.35 -10.63 -1.52
N ALA A 27 -15.52 -11.85 -2.04
CA ALA A 27 -16.04 -12.98 -1.26
C ALA A 27 -15.09 -13.34 -0.11
N VAL A 28 -13.78 -13.33 -0.37
CA VAL A 28 -12.75 -13.62 0.65
C VAL A 28 -12.68 -12.49 1.67
N TYR A 29 -12.76 -11.22 1.22
CA TYR A 29 -12.82 -10.08 2.14
C TYR A 29 -14.06 -10.11 3.05
N VAL A 30 -15.21 -10.58 2.55
CA VAL A 30 -16.41 -10.78 3.37
C VAL A 30 -16.18 -11.88 4.41
N GLN A 31 -15.52 -12.99 4.06
CA GLN A 31 -15.17 -14.04 5.03
C GLN A 31 -14.21 -13.52 6.13
N VAL A 32 -13.21 -12.72 5.74
CA VAL A 32 -12.30 -12.05 6.69
C VAL A 32 -13.07 -11.11 7.63
N LEU A 33 -14.02 -10.34 7.10
CA LEU A 33 -14.88 -9.45 7.89
C LEU A 33 -15.75 -10.24 8.87
N LEU A 34 -16.40 -11.32 8.42
CA LEU A 34 -17.19 -12.19 9.29
C LEU A 34 -16.34 -12.79 10.41
N ALA A 35 -15.13 -13.28 10.11
CA ALA A 35 -14.20 -13.78 11.12
C ALA A 35 -13.84 -12.68 12.14
N SER A 36 -13.59 -11.44 11.68
CA SER A 36 -13.35 -10.30 12.58
C SER A 36 -14.53 -10.01 13.49
N VAL A 37 -15.78 -10.13 13.02
CA VAL A 37 -16.97 -9.97 13.87
C VAL A 37 -16.93 -10.97 15.03
N PHE A 38 -16.73 -12.26 14.75
CA PHE A 38 -16.69 -13.29 15.79
C PHE A 38 -15.50 -13.12 16.75
N ILE A 39 -14.32 -12.76 16.24
CA ILE A 39 -13.12 -12.47 17.05
C ILE A 39 -13.39 -11.30 18.01
N ASN A 40 -13.99 -10.21 17.52
CA ASN A 40 -14.35 -9.08 18.37
C ASN A 40 -15.44 -9.46 19.38
N MET A 41 -16.39 -10.32 19.00
CA MET A 41 -17.40 -10.84 19.91
C MET A 41 -16.81 -11.66 21.08
N PHE A 42 -15.81 -12.51 20.81
CA PHE A 42 -15.09 -13.25 21.86
C PHE A 42 -14.32 -12.33 22.80
N GLY A 43 -13.95 -11.13 22.35
CA GLY A 43 -13.42 -10.07 23.20
C GLY A 43 -14.38 -9.71 24.35
N PHE A 44 -15.69 -9.66 24.11
CA PHE A 44 -16.68 -9.41 25.18
C PHE A 44 -16.75 -10.57 26.16
N VAL A 45 -16.71 -11.80 25.66
CA VAL A 45 -16.77 -13.01 26.49
C VAL A 45 -15.65 -13.01 27.54
N SER A 46 -14.44 -12.57 27.16
CA SER A 46 -13.33 -12.43 28.12
C SER A 46 -13.60 -11.43 29.24
N ALA A 47 -14.26 -10.31 28.92
CA ALA A 47 -14.55 -9.26 29.90
C ALA A 47 -15.68 -9.71 30.85
N PHE A 48 -16.72 -10.34 30.30
CA PHE A 48 -17.82 -10.91 31.10
C PHE A 48 -17.39 -12.09 31.96
N TYR A 49 -16.47 -12.92 31.47
CA TYR A 49 -15.86 -13.99 32.28
C TYR A 49 -15.19 -13.40 33.52
N ILE A 50 -14.32 -12.40 33.36
CA ILE A 50 -13.63 -11.76 34.48
C ILE A 50 -14.63 -11.05 35.41
N MET A 51 -15.60 -10.31 34.86
CA MET A 51 -16.67 -9.70 35.65
C MET A 51 -17.39 -10.73 36.52
N THR A 52 -17.79 -11.86 35.94
CA THR A 52 -18.52 -12.92 36.64
C THR A 52 -17.67 -13.57 37.73
N VAL A 53 -16.38 -13.79 37.46
CA VAL A 53 -15.46 -14.35 38.45
C VAL A 53 -15.31 -13.40 39.64
N TYR A 54 -15.12 -12.10 39.40
CA TYR A 54 -14.95 -11.13 40.47
C TYR A 54 -16.24 -10.84 41.24
N ASP A 55 -17.39 -10.82 40.57
CA ASP A 55 -18.67 -10.46 41.22
C ASP A 55 -19.36 -11.66 41.88
N ARG A 56 -19.19 -12.87 41.34
CA ARG A 56 -19.96 -14.05 41.79
C ARG A 56 -19.10 -15.16 42.36
N VAL A 57 -17.94 -15.44 41.78
CA VAL A 57 -17.12 -16.57 42.20
C VAL A 57 -16.27 -16.21 43.41
N LEU A 58 -15.58 -15.07 43.35
CA LEU A 58 -14.64 -14.64 44.38
C LEU A 58 -15.32 -14.35 45.73
N PRO A 59 -16.49 -13.66 45.79
CA PRO A 59 -17.16 -13.42 47.07
C PRO A 59 -17.78 -14.69 47.69
N ASN A 60 -18.26 -15.62 46.85
CA ASN A 60 -18.96 -16.83 47.30
C ASN A 60 -18.05 -18.08 47.38
N TYR A 61 -16.77 -17.95 47.05
CA TYR A 61 -15.82 -19.07 46.93
C TYR A 61 -16.36 -20.28 46.13
N ALA A 62 -17.15 -20.00 45.08
CA ALA A 62 -17.85 -21.00 44.29
C ALA A 62 -16.92 -21.71 43.28
N MET A 63 -16.03 -22.59 43.77
CA MET A 63 -15.00 -23.24 42.96
C MET A 63 -15.54 -24.09 41.80
N SER A 64 -16.69 -24.76 41.99
CA SER A 64 -17.32 -25.52 40.90
C SER A 64 -17.74 -24.63 39.73
N SER A 65 -18.28 -23.45 40.02
CA SER A 65 -18.64 -22.45 39.00
C SER A 65 -17.39 -21.88 38.31
N LEU A 66 -16.30 -21.66 39.06
CA LEU A 66 -15.02 -21.23 38.50
C LEU A 66 -14.52 -22.22 37.46
N LEU A 67 -14.49 -23.52 37.80
CA LEU A 67 -14.03 -24.56 36.88
C LEU A 67 -14.88 -24.61 35.61
N ALA A 68 -16.21 -24.57 35.74
CA ALA A 68 -17.11 -24.57 34.60
C ALA A 68 -16.91 -23.34 33.68
N LEU A 69 -16.82 -22.14 34.27
CA LEU A 69 -16.57 -20.90 33.53
C LEU A 69 -15.18 -20.90 32.88
N THR A 70 -14.17 -21.42 33.58
CA THR A 70 -12.79 -21.51 33.06
C THR A 70 -12.70 -22.46 31.88
N ILE A 71 -13.38 -23.62 31.93
CA ILE A 71 -13.45 -24.56 30.80
C ILE A 71 -14.15 -23.89 29.62
N GLY A 72 -15.27 -23.21 29.84
CA GLY A 72 -15.96 -22.43 28.80
C GLY A 72 -15.06 -21.35 28.18
N MET A 73 -14.34 -20.60 29.00
CA MET A 73 -13.38 -19.59 28.55
C MET A 73 -12.21 -20.20 27.77
N ALA A 74 -11.70 -21.37 28.17
CA ALA A 74 -10.65 -22.07 27.44
C ALA A 74 -11.10 -22.48 26.04
N VAL A 75 -12.34 -22.96 25.90
CA VAL A 75 -12.96 -23.25 24.59
C VAL A 75 -13.07 -21.98 23.75
N VAL A 76 -13.52 -20.87 24.33
CA VAL A 76 -13.60 -19.57 23.63
C VAL A 76 -12.23 -19.09 23.16
N ILE A 77 -11.18 -19.20 23.98
CA ILE A 77 -9.80 -18.85 23.60
C ILE A 77 -9.32 -19.74 22.44
N LEU A 78 -9.63 -21.04 22.46
CA LEU A 78 -9.28 -21.96 21.38
C LEU A 78 -9.96 -21.56 20.07
N PHE A 79 -11.27 -21.26 20.11
CA PHE A 79 -11.99 -20.79 18.93
C PHE A 79 -11.51 -19.42 18.44
N ASP A 80 -11.19 -18.48 19.34
CA ASP A 80 -10.58 -17.19 19.00
C ASP A 80 -9.24 -17.40 18.26
N PHE A 81 -8.40 -18.30 18.74
CA PHE A 81 -7.15 -18.67 18.08
C PHE A 81 -7.39 -19.26 16.69
N ILE A 82 -8.28 -20.26 16.58
CA ILE A 82 -8.61 -20.90 15.29
C ILE A 82 -9.16 -19.87 14.29
N LEU A 83 -10.09 -19.02 14.70
CA LEU A 83 -10.66 -17.99 13.82
C LEU A 83 -9.60 -16.98 13.38
N LYS A 84 -8.66 -16.58 14.25
CA LYS A 84 -7.53 -15.72 13.86
C LYS A 84 -6.65 -16.39 12.82
N MET A 85 -6.36 -17.69 12.97
CA MET A 85 -5.59 -18.45 11.99
C MET A 85 -6.33 -18.56 10.64
N VAL A 86 -7.62 -18.89 10.66
CA VAL A 86 -8.46 -18.96 9.45
C VAL A 86 -8.56 -17.58 8.77
N ARG A 87 -8.75 -16.50 9.55
CA ARG A 87 -8.77 -15.13 9.05
C ARG A 87 -7.45 -14.75 8.37
N SER A 88 -6.32 -15.12 8.97
CA SER A 88 -4.99 -14.89 8.37
C SER A 88 -4.84 -15.66 7.07
N TYR A 89 -5.21 -16.94 7.05
CA TYR A 89 -5.11 -17.80 5.88
C TYR A 89 -5.95 -17.28 4.69
N PHE A 90 -7.19 -16.87 4.92
CA PHE A 90 -8.02 -16.28 3.87
C PHE A 90 -7.46 -14.95 3.37
N SER A 91 -6.88 -14.14 4.25
CA SER A 91 -6.17 -12.92 3.84
C SER A 91 -5.01 -13.27 2.90
N ASP A 92 -4.21 -14.28 3.21
CA ASP A 92 -3.08 -14.70 2.38
C ASP A 92 -3.51 -15.24 1.00
N ILE A 93 -4.66 -15.92 0.92
CA ILE A 93 -5.25 -16.34 -0.37
C ILE A 93 -5.63 -15.13 -1.22
N ALA A 94 -6.34 -14.16 -0.64
CA ALA A 94 -6.70 -12.93 -1.36
C ALA A 94 -5.45 -12.17 -1.84
N ASN A 95 -4.40 -12.17 -1.01
CA ASN A 95 -3.12 -11.54 -1.33
C ASN A 95 -2.43 -12.20 -2.51
N LYS A 96 -2.44 -13.53 -2.58
CA LYS A 96 -1.86 -14.29 -3.69
C LYS A 96 -2.58 -13.98 -5.01
N ASP A 97 -3.91 -14.01 -5.04
CA ASP A 97 -4.68 -13.74 -6.26
C ASP A 97 -4.52 -12.29 -6.73
N LEU A 98 -4.51 -11.33 -5.79
CA LEU A 98 -4.23 -9.93 -6.07
C LEU A 98 -2.82 -9.77 -6.68
N ASP A 99 -1.81 -10.40 -6.09
CA ASP A 99 -0.42 -10.30 -6.53
C ASP A 99 -0.23 -10.84 -7.95
N GLU A 100 -0.81 -12.01 -8.24
CA GLU A 100 -0.74 -12.64 -9.56
C GLU A 100 -1.36 -11.74 -10.62
N LYS A 101 -2.62 -11.33 -10.44
CA LYS A 101 -3.35 -10.52 -11.44
C LYS A 101 -2.71 -9.17 -11.68
N VAL A 102 -2.32 -8.48 -10.61
CA VAL A 102 -1.76 -7.13 -10.73
C VAL A 102 -0.35 -7.19 -11.29
N SER A 103 0.47 -8.17 -10.88
CA SER A 103 1.80 -8.37 -11.47
C SER A 103 1.71 -8.70 -12.96
N THR A 104 0.75 -9.55 -13.38
CA THR A 104 0.49 -9.83 -14.79
C THR A 104 0.09 -8.56 -15.55
N LYS A 105 -0.82 -7.74 -15.01
CA LYS A 105 -1.20 -6.46 -15.65
C LYS A 105 -0.02 -5.50 -15.75
N LEU A 106 0.81 -5.41 -14.72
CA LEU A 106 1.96 -4.51 -14.68
C LEU A 106 3.06 -4.94 -15.67
N ILE A 107 3.39 -6.24 -15.74
CA ILE A 107 4.37 -6.72 -16.72
C ILE A 107 3.86 -6.59 -18.15
N ASN A 108 2.59 -6.90 -18.41
CA ASN A 108 1.99 -6.71 -19.74
C ASN A 108 2.03 -5.22 -20.14
N LYS A 109 1.70 -4.32 -19.20
CA LYS A 109 1.79 -2.88 -19.43
C LYS A 109 3.22 -2.44 -19.72
N LEU A 110 4.22 -2.95 -19.01
CA LEU A 110 5.63 -2.67 -19.29
C LEU A 110 6.07 -3.19 -20.65
N LEU A 111 5.65 -4.41 -21.04
CA LEU A 111 5.97 -5.01 -22.34
C LEU A 111 5.32 -4.24 -23.51
N SER A 112 4.13 -3.67 -23.29
CA SER A 112 3.43 -2.87 -24.30
C SER A 112 4.02 -1.48 -24.54
N HIS A 113 4.93 -1.01 -23.68
CA HIS A 113 5.49 0.35 -23.77
C HIS A 113 6.68 0.43 -24.74
N ASP A 114 6.90 1.63 -25.28
CA ASP A 114 8.08 1.95 -26.09
C ASP A 114 9.34 2.19 -25.22
N GLU A 115 10.51 2.05 -25.82
CA GLU A 115 11.83 2.29 -25.20
C GLU A 115 11.91 3.69 -24.57
N LYS A 116 11.17 4.67 -25.10
CA LYS A 116 11.14 6.05 -24.60
C LYS A 116 10.66 6.17 -23.15
N ILE A 117 9.75 5.30 -22.69
CA ILE A 117 9.26 5.27 -21.31
C ILE A 117 10.14 4.33 -20.44
N MET A 118 10.83 3.36 -21.07
CA MET A 118 11.73 2.43 -20.41
C MET A 118 13.17 2.94 -20.19
N LYS A 119 13.47 4.22 -20.47
CA LYS A 119 14.82 4.82 -20.52
C LYS A 119 15.72 4.62 -19.29
N SER A 120 15.18 4.21 -18.14
CA SER A 120 15.99 3.74 -17.03
C SER A 120 15.48 2.40 -16.52
N PRO A 121 16.20 1.29 -16.79
CA PRO A 121 15.91 -0.01 -16.19
C PRO A 121 15.75 0.07 -14.66
N SER A 122 16.46 1.00 -14.03
CA SER A 122 16.38 1.23 -12.58
C SER A 122 15.10 1.94 -12.15
N GLN A 123 14.49 2.75 -13.02
CA GLN A 123 13.19 3.36 -12.75
C GLN A 123 12.08 2.30 -12.81
N ILE A 124 12.11 1.40 -13.80
CA ILE A 124 11.19 0.26 -13.89
C ILE A 124 11.35 -0.66 -12.67
N ALA A 125 12.59 -1.02 -12.32
CA ALA A 125 12.87 -1.83 -11.14
C ALA A 125 12.39 -1.15 -9.84
N SER A 126 12.50 0.18 -9.74
CA SER A 126 11.92 0.92 -8.60
C SER A 126 10.39 0.89 -8.63
N THR A 127 9.75 1.02 -9.78
CA THR A 127 8.27 0.97 -9.89
C THR A 127 7.72 -0.39 -9.48
N ILE A 128 8.37 -1.49 -9.88
CA ILE A 128 8.01 -2.85 -9.44
C ILE A 128 8.16 -2.97 -7.91
N ARG A 129 9.29 -2.51 -7.35
CA ARG A 129 9.51 -2.54 -5.90
C ARG A 129 8.56 -1.63 -5.12
N GLU A 130 8.21 -0.48 -5.69
CA GLU A 130 7.23 0.44 -5.11
C GLU A 130 5.83 -0.21 -5.08
N PHE A 131 5.49 -1.00 -6.10
CA PHE A 131 4.26 -1.77 -6.11
C PHE A 131 4.17 -2.77 -4.94
N ASP A 132 5.26 -3.44 -4.56
CA ASP A 132 5.26 -4.32 -3.37
C ASP A 132 4.80 -3.58 -2.11
N SER A 133 5.14 -2.30 -1.97
CA SER A 133 4.70 -1.47 -0.83
C SER A 133 3.20 -1.15 -0.89
N VAL A 134 2.64 -0.97 -2.09
CA VAL A 134 1.20 -0.80 -2.30
C VAL A 134 0.47 -2.08 -1.92
N LYS A 135 0.93 -3.23 -2.46
CA LYS A 135 0.42 -4.55 -2.13
C LYS A 135 0.42 -4.72 -0.61
N GLU A 136 1.58 -4.63 0.03
CA GLU A 136 1.74 -4.83 1.48
C GLU A 136 0.74 -3.99 2.28
N PHE A 137 0.46 -2.75 1.92
CA PHE A 137 -0.56 -1.96 2.63
C PHE A 137 -1.98 -2.54 2.48
N PHE A 138 -2.40 -2.94 1.28
CA PHE A 138 -3.75 -3.48 1.04
C PHE A 138 -3.88 -4.97 1.36
N THR A 139 -2.79 -5.67 1.67
CA THR A 139 -2.80 -7.11 1.90
C THR A 139 -2.42 -7.52 3.33
N SER A 140 -1.85 -6.58 4.10
CA SER A 140 -1.34 -6.85 5.45
C SER A 140 -2.36 -6.64 6.58
N ALA A 141 -1.85 -6.74 7.81
CA ALA A 141 -2.45 -6.28 9.06
C ALA A 141 -3.13 -4.89 8.97
N SER A 142 -2.84 -4.08 7.95
CA SER A 142 -3.49 -2.80 7.73
C SER A 142 -4.98 -2.93 7.38
N ILE A 143 -5.38 -3.88 6.54
CA ILE A 143 -6.81 -4.12 6.30
C ILE A 143 -7.46 -4.68 7.57
N MET A 144 -6.78 -5.57 8.30
CA MET A 144 -7.32 -6.15 9.53
C MET A 144 -7.61 -5.08 10.58
N ALA A 145 -6.66 -4.15 10.80
CA ALA A 145 -6.84 -3.05 11.74
C ALA A 145 -7.92 -2.06 11.29
N LEU A 146 -8.11 -1.86 9.98
CA LEU A 146 -9.20 -1.04 9.45
C LEU A 146 -10.57 -1.72 9.64
N ILE A 147 -10.65 -3.05 9.48
CA ILE A 147 -11.85 -3.85 9.77
C ILE A 147 -12.16 -3.85 11.27
N ASP A 148 -11.15 -3.87 12.13
CA ASP A 148 -11.34 -3.88 13.59
C ASP A 148 -11.73 -2.49 14.15
N LEU A 149 -11.47 -1.40 13.41
CA LEU A 149 -11.73 -0.03 13.87
C LEU A 149 -13.21 0.24 14.22
N PRO A 150 -14.23 -0.11 13.41
CA PRO A 150 -15.64 0.10 13.77
C PRO A 150 -16.07 -0.60 15.06
N PHE A 151 -15.45 -1.74 15.42
CA PHE A 151 -15.78 -2.46 16.65
C PHE A 151 -15.39 -1.68 17.91
N MET A 152 -14.51 -0.69 17.80
CA MET A 152 -14.21 0.22 18.91
C MET A 152 -15.47 0.90 19.45
N PHE A 153 -16.39 1.31 18.57
CA PHE A 153 -17.64 1.94 18.97
C PHE A 153 -18.58 0.95 19.65
N LEU A 154 -18.55 -0.31 19.23
CA LEU A 154 -19.27 -1.40 19.89
C LEU A 154 -18.72 -1.63 21.31
N PHE A 155 -17.40 -1.68 21.49
CA PHE A 155 -16.77 -1.79 22.80
C PHE A 155 -17.14 -0.61 23.72
N ILE A 156 -17.10 0.62 23.21
CA ILE A 156 -17.56 1.82 23.96
C ILE A 156 -19.03 1.68 24.35
N GLY A 157 -19.90 1.25 23.43
CA GLY A 157 -21.32 1.03 23.71
C GLY A 157 -21.56 0.01 24.83
N VAL A 158 -20.79 -1.09 24.85
CA VAL A 158 -20.86 -2.09 25.93
C VAL A 158 -20.34 -1.53 27.25
N ILE A 159 -19.29 -0.71 27.26
CA ILE A 159 -18.82 -0.03 28.48
C ILE A 159 -19.91 0.89 29.04
N PHE A 160 -20.58 1.68 28.18
CA PHE A 160 -21.74 2.49 28.60
C PHE A 160 -22.88 1.64 29.16
N SER A 161 -23.13 0.46 28.58
CA SER A 161 -24.17 -0.44 29.08
C SER A 161 -23.84 -1.07 30.43
N ILE A 162 -22.55 -1.31 30.74
CA ILE A 162 -22.13 -1.97 31.98
C ILE A 162 -21.96 -0.97 33.12
N ALA A 163 -21.32 0.17 32.83
CA ALA A 163 -20.81 1.08 33.85
C ALA A 163 -21.16 2.55 33.58
N GLY A 164 -22.15 2.78 32.71
CA GLY A 164 -22.76 4.08 32.45
C GLY A 164 -21.73 5.19 32.17
N PRO A 165 -21.50 6.12 33.11
CA PRO A 165 -20.61 7.26 32.90
C PRO A 165 -19.16 6.90 32.51
N LEU A 166 -18.67 5.70 32.84
CA LEU A 166 -17.31 5.28 32.52
C LEU A 166 -17.01 5.22 31.02
N GLY A 167 -18.04 5.02 30.18
CA GLY A 167 -17.90 5.01 28.73
C GLY A 167 -17.46 6.36 28.15
N VAL A 168 -17.64 7.46 28.90
CA VAL A 168 -17.23 8.81 28.46
C VAL A 168 -15.71 8.92 28.35
N VAL A 169 -14.95 8.21 29.21
CA VAL A 169 -13.49 8.27 29.22
C VAL A 169 -12.88 7.81 27.89
N PRO A 170 -13.13 6.59 27.38
CA PRO A 170 -12.63 6.19 26.07
C PRO A 170 -13.26 7.00 24.93
N LEU A 171 -14.52 7.43 25.06
CA LEU A 171 -15.19 8.28 24.07
C LEU A 171 -14.49 9.63 23.86
N LEU A 172 -13.89 10.22 24.90
CA LEU A 172 -13.12 11.47 24.77
C LEU A 172 -11.69 11.25 24.26
N ILE A 173 -11.06 10.14 24.66
CA ILE A 173 -9.68 9.85 24.29
C ILE A 173 -9.56 9.45 22.82
N VAL A 174 -10.54 8.76 22.27
CA VAL A 174 -10.54 8.33 20.86
C VAL A 174 -10.41 9.51 19.89
N PRO A 175 -11.29 10.54 19.91
CA PRO A 175 -11.16 11.73 19.09
C PRO A 175 -9.85 12.48 19.33
N LEU A 176 -9.37 12.52 20.57
CA LEU A 176 -8.15 13.23 20.94
C LEU A 176 -6.91 12.58 20.30
N VAL A 177 -6.80 11.25 20.34
CA VAL A 177 -5.72 10.53 19.64
C VAL A 177 -5.85 10.63 18.12
N LEU A 178 -7.06 10.46 17.58
CA LEU A 178 -7.29 10.64 16.14
C LEU A 178 -6.94 12.05 15.67
N GLY A 179 -7.26 13.07 16.47
CA GLY A 179 -6.95 14.47 16.20
C GLY A 179 -5.44 14.72 16.13
N VAL A 180 -4.67 14.21 17.09
CA VAL A 180 -3.20 14.32 17.04
C VAL A 180 -2.62 13.57 15.84
N SER A 181 -3.12 12.37 15.54
CA SER A 181 -2.70 11.64 14.34
C SER A 181 -3.01 12.41 13.06
N ALA A 182 -4.17 13.08 12.97
CA ALA A 182 -4.54 13.92 11.83
C ALA A 182 -3.65 15.19 11.72
N LEU A 183 -3.26 15.80 12.83
CA LEU A 183 -2.38 16.98 12.85
C LEU A 183 -0.95 16.66 12.37
N VAL A 184 -0.47 15.45 12.65
CA VAL A 184 0.86 14.99 12.23
C VAL A 184 0.88 14.55 10.75
N GLN A 185 -0.27 14.13 10.22
CA GLN A 185 -0.44 13.64 8.85
C GLN A 185 0.20 14.51 7.74
N PRO A 186 0.01 15.84 7.67
CA PRO A 186 0.60 16.66 6.60
C PRO A 186 2.14 16.67 6.65
N PHE A 187 2.73 16.65 7.84
CA PHE A 187 4.19 16.56 8.00
C PHE A 187 4.69 15.19 7.54
N LEU A 188 4.02 14.13 7.98
CA LEU A 188 4.36 12.76 7.64
C LEU A 188 4.34 12.54 6.12
N LYS A 189 3.27 12.97 5.45
CA LYS A 189 3.14 12.91 3.99
C LYS A 189 4.29 13.64 3.30
N ARG A 190 4.56 14.89 3.68
CA ARG A 190 5.60 15.72 3.05
C ARG A 190 7.00 15.11 3.16
N PHE A 191 7.35 14.56 4.32
CA PHE A 191 8.68 13.98 4.53
C PHE A 191 8.81 12.57 3.96
N SER A 192 7.74 11.77 3.94
CA SER A 192 7.70 10.47 3.28
C SER A 192 7.86 10.59 1.75
N GLU A 193 7.19 11.55 1.11
CA GLU A 193 7.36 11.83 -0.32
C GLU A 193 8.82 12.25 -0.65
N LYS A 194 9.45 13.06 0.21
CA LYS A 194 10.88 13.41 0.07
C LYS A 194 11.82 12.22 0.26
N ASP A 195 11.59 11.37 1.27
CA ASP A 195 12.38 10.14 1.48
C ASP A 195 12.35 9.27 0.22
N LEU A 196 11.15 9.07 -0.37
CA LEU A 196 11.00 8.28 -1.58
C LEU A 196 11.74 8.92 -2.77
N SER A 197 11.60 10.23 -2.97
CA SER A 197 12.30 10.96 -4.03
C SER A 197 13.83 10.83 -3.93
N PHE A 198 14.41 10.98 -2.73
CA PHE A 198 15.85 10.82 -2.55
C PHE A 198 16.31 9.37 -2.68
N ARG A 199 15.46 8.40 -2.31
CA ARG A 199 15.71 6.96 -2.53
C ARG A 199 15.79 6.62 -4.03
N VAL A 200 14.88 7.14 -4.84
CA VAL A 200 14.92 7.02 -6.31
C VAL A 200 16.16 7.71 -6.87
N GLY A 201 16.52 8.88 -6.34
CA GLY A 201 17.74 9.61 -6.71
C GLY A 201 19.02 8.79 -6.52
N LYS A 202 19.14 8.08 -5.39
CA LYS A 202 20.25 7.15 -5.15
C LYS A 202 20.28 6.02 -6.18
N ALA A 203 19.14 5.32 -6.36
CA ALA A 203 19.05 4.23 -7.33
C ALA A 203 19.46 4.67 -8.74
N ARG A 204 19.11 5.90 -9.13
CA ARG A 204 19.53 6.51 -10.40
C ARG A 204 21.05 6.68 -10.50
N VAL A 205 21.71 7.20 -9.46
CA VAL A 205 23.19 7.35 -9.45
C VAL A 205 23.88 6.00 -9.55
N LEU A 206 23.36 4.96 -8.88
CA LEU A 206 23.91 3.61 -8.99
C LEU A 206 23.72 3.02 -10.39
N SER A 207 22.55 3.25 -11.01
CA SER A 207 22.28 2.89 -12.41
C SER A 207 23.28 3.56 -13.37
N GLU A 208 23.48 4.86 -13.21
CA GLU A 208 24.38 5.65 -14.03
C GLU A 208 25.84 5.16 -13.91
N LEU A 209 26.27 4.85 -12.69
CA LEU A 209 27.59 4.27 -12.40
C LEU A 209 27.76 2.88 -13.02
N THR A 210 26.75 2.00 -12.90
CA THR A 210 26.84 0.62 -13.39
C THR A 210 26.78 0.54 -14.92
N ASN A 211 25.94 1.35 -15.56
CA ASN A 211 25.83 1.38 -17.02
C ASN A 211 27.00 2.10 -17.71
N ASN A 212 27.65 3.06 -17.03
CA ASN A 212 28.73 3.87 -17.62
C ASN A 212 30.06 3.75 -16.87
N LEU A 213 30.32 2.59 -16.25
CA LEU A 213 31.49 2.39 -15.38
C LEU A 213 32.81 2.66 -16.12
N GLU A 214 32.88 2.29 -17.40
CA GLU A 214 34.04 2.57 -18.25
C GLU A 214 34.29 4.08 -18.36
N SER A 215 33.28 4.87 -18.75
CA SER A 215 33.39 6.33 -18.85
C SER A 215 33.78 6.97 -17.51
N VAL A 216 33.21 6.49 -16.41
CA VAL A 216 33.52 6.97 -15.06
C VAL A 216 35.00 6.74 -14.72
N ARG A 217 35.56 5.58 -15.10
CA ARG A 217 36.98 5.27 -14.90
C ARG A 217 37.88 6.08 -15.83
N THR A 218 37.49 6.26 -17.09
CA THR A 218 38.29 6.99 -18.09
C THR A 218 38.39 8.48 -17.79
N VAL A 219 37.33 9.10 -17.28
CA VAL A 219 37.28 10.55 -16.97
C VAL A 219 37.57 10.84 -15.49
N ALA A 220 37.91 9.82 -14.69
CA ALA A 220 38.07 9.93 -13.23
C ALA A 220 36.86 10.57 -12.50
N GLY A 221 35.64 10.34 -13.02
CA GLY A 221 34.38 10.91 -12.51
C GLY A 221 33.88 10.30 -11.19
N GLY A 222 34.65 9.39 -10.59
CA GLY A 222 34.24 8.63 -9.39
C GLY A 222 33.89 9.52 -8.20
N GLU A 223 34.70 10.53 -7.88
CA GLU A 223 34.42 11.44 -6.75
C GLU A 223 33.17 12.30 -6.99
N PHE A 224 32.87 12.68 -8.25
CA PHE A 224 31.65 13.41 -8.59
C PHE A 224 30.40 12.57 -8.30
N LEU A 225 30.36 11.33 -8.79
CA LEU A 225 29.23 10.42 -8.57
C LEU A 225 29.11 10.02 -7.09
N LYS A 226 30.24 9.81 -6.40
CA LYS A 226 30.28 9.57 -4.96
C LYS A 226 29.69 10.74 -4.18
N LYS A 227 30.07 11.99 -4.49
CA LYS A 227 29.50 13.19 -3.85
C LYS A 227 27.99 13.28 -4.09
N ARG A 228 27.53 13.06 -5.32
CA ARG A 228 26.10 13.05 -5.68
C ARG A 228 25.32 11.94 -4.95
N TRP A 229 25.93 10.76 -4.79
CA TRP A 229 25.38 9.67 -4.00
C TRP A 229 25.27 10.05 -2.52
N LEU A 230 26.36 10.56 -1.92
CA LEU A 230 26.40 10.96 -0.51
C LEU A 230 25.41 12.10 -0.20
N ASP A 231 25.27 13.08 -1.08
CA ASP A 231 24.24 14.13 -0.95
C ASP A 231 22.83 13.53 -0.93
N SER A 232 22.56 12.56 -1.79
CA SER A 232 21.26 11.87 -1.83
C SER A 232 21.04 11.01 -0.57
N VAL A 233 22.10 10.37 -0.04
CA VAL A 233 22.06 9.62 1.24
C VAL A 233 21.76 10.56 2.40
N ASN A 234 22.46 11.69 2.51
CA ASN A 234 22.28 12.63 3.62
C ASN A 234 20.88 13.23 3.61
N ARG A 235 20.41 13.73 2.45
CA ARG A 235 19.05 14.28 2.32
C ARG A 235 17.95 13.24 2.57
N GLN A 236 18.19 12.00 2.16
CA GLN A 236 17.29 10.90 2.49
C GLN A 236 17.25 10.68 4.01
N ASN A 237 18.40 10.59 4.67
CA ASN A 237 18.47 10.37 6.11
C ASN A 237 17.75 11.48 6.88
N ASP A 238 17.95 12.75 6.51
CA ASP A 238 17.26 13.89 7.12
C ASP A 238 15.74 13.77 6.98
N SER A 239 15.25 13.45 5.77
CA SER A 239 13.82 13.31 5.50
C SER A 239 13.22 12.08 6.18
N SER A 240 13.96 10.96 6.21
CA SER A 240 13.58 9.71 6.86
C SER A 240 13.48 9.88 8.38
N ILE A 241 14.43 10.59 9.01
CA ILE A 241 14.39 10.90 10.44
C ILE A 241 13.15 11.73 10.76
N LEU A 242 12.89 12.80 10.01
CA LEU A 242 11.71 13.65 10.23
C LEU A 242 10.39 12.89 10.02
N SER A 243 10.32 12.04 8.99
CA SER A 243 9.16 11.16 8.78
C SER A 243 8.98 10.15 9.92
N ARG A 244 10.07 9.58 10.44
CA ARG A 244 10.03 8.64 11.58
C ARG A 244 9.64 9.34 12.88
N ILE A 245 10.15 10.54 13.16
CA ILE A 245 9.77 11.33 14.33
C ILE A 245 8.28 11.63 14.28
N ALA A 246 7.77 12.13 13.14
CA ALA A 246 6.34 12.36 12.95
C ALA A 246 5.53 11.08 13.23
N SER A 247 5.86 9.96 12.57
CA SER A 247 5.19 8.68 12.82
C SER A 247 5.25 8.25 14.29
N ASN A 248 6.40 8.41 14.95
CA ASN A 248 6.59 8.03 16.34
C ASN A 248 5.77 8.91 17.29
N ILE A 249 5.60 10.20 17.02
CA ILE A 249 4.71 11.06 17.79
C ILE A 249 3.29 10.48 17.78
N SER A 250 2.74 10.14 16.61
CA SER A 250 1.39 9.57 16.50
C SER A 250 1.24 8.23 17.21
N ILE A 251 2.26 7.36 17.12
CA ILE A 251 2.24 6.03 17.77
C ILE A 251 2.35 6.17 19.29
N THR A 252 3.36 6.89 19.77
CA THR A 252 3.60 7.09 21.21
C THR A 252 2.43 7.81 21.84
N PHE A 253 1.87 8.82 21.19
CA PHE A 253 0.70 9.52 21.69
C PHE A 253 -0.53 8.61 21.81
N GLY A 254 -0.74 7.71 20.84
CA GLY A 254 -1.79 6.68 20.96
C GLY A 254 -1.57 5.73 22.13
N GLN A 255 -0.34 5.28 22.36
CA GLN A 255 0.02 4.41 23.49
C GLN A 255 -0.13 5.12 24.84
N THR A 256 0.32 6.38 24.95
CA THR A 256 0.12 7.21 26.13
C THR A 256 -1.36 7.48 26.36
N GLY A 257 -2.15 7.74 25.31
CA GLY A 257 -3.60 7.89 25.39
C GLY A 257 -4.30 6.65 25.94
N LEU A 258 -3.86 5.45 25.54
CA LEU A 258 -4.31 4.17 26.11
C LEU A 258 -4.02 4.09 27.61
N GLN A 259 -2.79 4.39 28.04
CA GLN A 259 -2.41 4.36 29.46
C GLN A 259 -3.18 5.38 30.30
N ILE A 260 -3.36 6.60 29.77
CA ILE A 260 -4.17 7.65 30.40
C ILE A 260 -5.62 7.17 30.53
N SER A 261 -6.18 6.56 29.49
CA SER A 261 -7.55 6.03 29.53
C SER A 261 -7.72 4.98 30.61
N GLN A 262 -6.84 3.98 30.66
CA GLN A 262 -6.90 2.92 31.66
C GLN A 262 -6.78 3.47 33.08
N THR A 263 -5.86 4.41 33.30
CA THR A 263 -5.68 5.06 34.61
C THR A 263 -6.90 5.90 34.99
N ALA A 264 -7.46 6.67 34.05
CA ALA A 264 -8.64 7.48 34.29
C ALA A 264 -9.90 6.64 34.55
N ILE A 265 -10.06 5.50 33.85
CA ILE A 265 -11.12 4.53 34.10
C ILE A 265 -10.99 3.95 35.51
N ILE A 266 -9.78 3.61 35.96
CA ILE A 266 -9.57 3.10 37.32
C ILE A 266 -9.92 4.17 38.35
N VAL A 267 -9.39 5.40 38.21
CA VAL A 267 -9.64 6.48 39.17
C VAL A 267 -11.13 6.82 39.24
N TYR A 268 -11.77 7.04 38.10
CA TYR A 268 -13.19 7.36 38.05
C TYR A 268 -14.08 6.18 38.48
N GLY A 269 -13.68 4.96 38.12
CA GLY A 269 -14.37 3.75 38.51
C GLY A 269 -14.34 3.48 40.01
N VAL A 270 -13.23 3.76 40.69
CA VAL A 270 -13.18 3.66 42.17
C VAL A 270 -14.18 4.62 42.83
N ILE A 271 -14.35 5.84 42.28
CA ILE A 271 -15.35 6.79 42.77
C ILE A 271 -16.77 6.22 42.57
N LEU A 272 -17.07 5.63 41.41
CA LEU A 272 -18.37 5.02 41.14
C LEU A 272 -18.64 3.78 42.00
N ILE A 273 -17.63 2.96 42.28
CA ILE A 273 -17.72 1.85 43.24
C ILE A 273 -18.05 2.38 44.63
N SER A 274 -17.42 3.49 45.06
CA SER A 274 -17.69 4.09 46.37
C SER A 274 -19.13 4.61 46.50
N ASN A 275 -19.74 5.01 45.38
CA ASN A 275 -21.16 5.38 45.29
C ASN A 275 -22.10 4.18 45.12
N LEU A 276 -21.59 2.94 45.11
CA LEU A 276 -22.35 1.70 44.86
C LEU A 276 -23.06 1.67 43.49
N GLU A 277 -22.58 2.45 42.51
CA GLU A 277 -23.17 2.51 41.17
C GLU A 277 -22.70 1.34 40.29
N ILE A 278 -21.49 0.83 40.52
CA ILE A 278 -20.90 -0.29 39.78
C ILE A 278 -20.22 -1.29 40.71
N SER A 279 -20.05 -2.54 40.24
CA SER A 279 -19.28 -3.56 40.94
C SER A 279 -17.78 -3.46 40.65
N SER A 280 -16.96 -4.11 41.48
CA SER A 280 -15.52 -4.24 41.23
C SER A 280 -15.22 -5.07 39.98
N GLY A 281 -16.01 -6.10 39.68
CA GLY A 281 -15.92 -6.87 38.44
C GLY A 281 -16.27 -6.03 37.20
N ALA A 282 -17.28 -5.16 37.30
CA ALA A 282 -17.63 -4.23 36.22
C ALA A 282 -16.48 -3.27 35.89
N LEU A 283 -15.78 -2.74 36.91
CA LEU A 283 -14.61 -1.90 36.71
C LEU A 283 -13.50 -2.63 35.95
N ILE A 284 -13.14 -3.85 36.38
CA ILE A 284 -12.08 -4.64 35.74
C ILE A 284 -12.48 -4.96 34.29
N ALA A 285 -13.74 -5.34 34.05
CA ALA A 285 -14.25 -5.56 32.70
C ALA A 285 -14.15 -4.30 31.83
N CYS A 286 -14.48 -3.12 32.36
CA CYS A 286 -14.35 -1.84 31.65
C CYS A 286 -12.89 -1.52 31.29
N VAL A 287 -11.92 -1.80 32.18
CA VAL A 287 -10.49 -1.63 31.87
C VAL A 287 -10.05 -2.52 30.71
N ILE A 288 -10.51 -3.79 30.69
CA ILE A 288 -10.20 -4.74 29.62
C ILE A 288 -10.84 -4.32 28.29
N LEU A 289 -12.13 -3.96 28.32
CA LEU A 289 -12.86 -3.49 27.14
C LEU A 289 -12.30 -2.17 26.61
N SER A 290 -11.82 -1.28 27.48
CA SER A 290 -11.11 -0.06 27.08
C SER A 290 -9.81 -0.38 26.35
N GLY A 291 -9.04 -1.36 26.85
CA GLY A 291 -7.86 -1.86 26.13
C GLY A 291 -8.19 -2.36 24.73
N ARG A 292 -9.30 -3.09 24.56
CA ARG A 292 -9.80 -3.56 23.26
C ARG A 292 -10.29 -2.41 22.36
N THR A 293 -10.91 -1.38 22.94
CA THR A 293 -11.37 -0.18 22.24
C THR A 293 -10.20 0.62 21.65
N LEU A 294 -9.13 0.77 22.44
CA LEU A 294 -8.03 1.68 22.12
C LEU A 294 -6.87 0.97 21.40
N SER A 295 -6.82 -0.37 21.38
CA SER A 295 -5.80 -1.09 20.61
C SER A 295 -5.86 -0.84 19.10
N PRO A 296 -7.04 -0.89 18.43
CA PRO A 296 -7.16 -0.52 17.01
C PRO A 296 -6.74 0.92 16.72
N LEU A 297 -6.87 1.81 17.69
CA LEU A 297 -6.49 3.22 17.55
C LEU A 297 -4.97 3.40 17.48
N VAL A 298 -4.21 2.68 18.30
CA VAL A 298 -2.73 2.65 18.21
C VAL A 298 -2.30 2.05 16.87
N GLN A 299 -2.99 1.00 16.42
CA GLN A 299 -2.72 0.41 15.10
C GLN A 299 -3.05 1.39 13.97
N ALA A 300 -4.17 2.12 14.05
CA ALA A 300 -4.56 3.12 13.06
C ALA A 300 -3.47 4.19 12.86
N SER A 301 -2.80 4.64 13.93
CA SER A 301 -1.65 5.54 13.83
C SER A 301 -0.48 4.93 13.03
N GLN A 302 -0.21 3.62 13.19
CA GLN A 302 0.78 2.91 12.37
C GLN A 302 0.32 2.76 10.91
N LEU A 303 -0.98 2.54 10.71
CA LEU A 303 -1.57 2.41 9.38
C LEU A 303 -1.44 3.69 8.58
N LEU A 304 -1.65 4.86 9.20
CA LEU A 304 -1.51 6.14 8.52
C LEU A 304 -0.11 6.33 7.92
N THR A 305 0.94 5.90 8.63
CA THR A 305 2.31 5.91 8.10
C THR A 305 2.46 5.00 6.90
N ARG A 306 2.02 3.75 7.01
CA ARG A 306 2.08 2.77 5.90
C ARG A 306 1.24 3.23 4.70
N ALA A 307 0.07 3.81 4.96
CA ALA A 307 -0.83 4.34 3.96
C ALA A 307 -0.17 5.46 3.15
N ASN A 308 0.55 6.38 3.79
CA ASN A 308 1.22 7.47 3.07
C ASN A 308 2.28 6.93 2.09
N PHE A 309 3.12 5.98 2.54
CA PHE A 309 4.08 5.34 1.65
C PHE A 309 3.40 4.60 0.51
N ALA A 310 2.36 3.80 0.80
CA ALA A 310 1.60 3.09 -0.20
C ALA A 310 0.89 4.03 -1.18
N ILE A 311 0.33 5.15 -0.74
CA ILE A 311 -0.31 6.15 -1.60
C ILE A 311 0.73 6.83 -2.51
N ALA A 312 1.91 7.17 -1.97
CA ALA A 312 2.99 7.75 -2.77
C ALA A 312 3.47 6.78 -3.87
N SER A 313 3.70 5.51 -3.50
CA SER A 313 4.04 4.44 -4.44
C SER A 313 2.92 4.16 -5.45
N TYR A 314 1.66 4.16 -5.00
CA TYR A 314 0.50 3.98 -5.86
C TYR A 314 0.43 5.04 -6.95
N LYS A 315 0.70 6.32 -6.63
CA LYS A 315 0.71 7.40 -7.64
C LYS A 315 1.76 7.17 -8.72
N ASN A 316 2.96 6.72 -8.34
CA ASN A 316 4.03 6.43 -9.30
C ASN A 316 3.67 5.26 -10.22
N VAL A 317 3.14 4.17 -9.66
CA VAL A 317 2.70 3.00 -10.43
C VAL A 317 1.49 3.36 -11.30
N ASN A 318 0.51 4.10 -10.75
CA ASN A 318 -0.68 4.49 -11.49
C ASN A 318 -0.34 5.41 -12.67
N SER A 319 0.64 6.31 -12.52
CA SER A 319 1.13 7.12 -13.64
C SER A 319 1.72 6.29 -14.78
N LEU A 320 2.32 5.14 -14.50
CA LEU A 320 2.80 4.19 -15.51
C LEU A 320 1.65 3.35 -16.10
N MET A 321 0.66 3.01 -15.29
CA MET A 321 -0.51 2.25 -15.75
C MET A 321 -1.47 3.10 -16.59
N ASP A 322 -1.47 4.41 -16.41
CA ASP A 322 -2.30 5.35 -17.18
C ASP A 322 -1.58 5.94 -18.40
N SER A 323 -0.25 5.77 -18.55
CA SER A 323 0.43 6.21 -19.76
C SER A 323 0.03 5.38 -20.97
N GLU A 324 -0.17 6.02 -22.11
CA GLU A 324 -0.47 5.33 -23.37
C GLU A 324 0.71 4.45 -23.78
N ALA A 325 0.44 3.15 -23.92
CA ALA A 325 1.44 2.21 -24.42
C ALA A 325 1.45 2.17 -25.96
N ARG A 326 2.54 1.67 -26.53
CA ARG A 326 2.69 1.56 -28.00
C ARG A 326 1.68 0.54 -28.53
N ASP A 327 1.64 -0.63 -27.93
CA ASP A 327 0.83 -1.74 -28.44
C ASP A 327 -0.68 -1.50 -28.25
N GLU A 328 -1.08 -0.69 -27.26
CA GLU A 328 -2.48 -0.27 -27.07
C GLU A 328 -3.04 0.53 -28.27
N LYS A 329 -2.17 1.14 -29.09
CA LYS A 329 -2.58 1.81 -30.35
C LYS A 329 -2.88 0.82 -31.48
N PHE A 330 -2.51 -0.44 -31.30
CA PHE A 330 -2.53 -1.48 -32.31
C PHE A 330 -3.28 -2.72 -31.83
N ASP A 331 -4.10 -2.62 -30.78
CA ASP A 331 -4.88 -3.73 -30.21
C ASP A 331 -5.80 -4.43 -31.25
N ASP A 332 -6.21 -3.70 -32.30
CA ASP A 332 -7.02 -4.23 -33.41
C ASP A 332 -6.20 -4.99 -34.47
N LEU A 333 -4.87 -4.97 -34.40
CA LEU A 333 -4.00 -5.63 -35.37
C LEU A 333 -3.71 -7.08 -34.98
N VAL A 334 -4.08 -8.01 -35.86
CA VAL A 334 -3.76 -9.43 -35.69
C VAL A 334 -2.36 -9.71 -36.23
N ALA A 335 -1.54 -10.43 -35.48
CA ALA A 335 -0.23 -10.88 -35.94
C ALA A 335 -0.38 -11.76 -37.19
N VAL A 336 0.24 -11.33 -38.30
CA VAL A 336 0.25 -12.09 -39.56
C VAL A 336 1.62 -12.74 -39.73
N SER A 337 1.64 -14.04 -40.06
CA SER A 337 2.87 -14.70 -40.49
C SER A 337 3.26 -14.17 -41.87
N LEU A 338 4.35 -13.41 -41.93
CA LEU A 338 4.92 -12.95 -43.19
C LEU A 338 5.63 -14.13 -43.87
N GLY A 339 5.08 -14.60 -44.98
CA GLY A 339 5.72 -15.56 -45.88
C GLY A 339 6.71 -14.88 -46.83
N SER A 340 6.75 -15.34 -48.08
CA SER A 340 7.43 -14.61 -49.17
C SER A 340 6.55 -13.49 -49.70
N GLY A 341 7.10 -12.30 -49.89
CA GLY A 341 6.38 -11.16 -50.45
C GLY A 341 7.32 -10.07 -50.91
N ASN A 342 6.78 -9.15 -51.71
CA ASN A 342 7.49 -7.95 -52.12
C ASN A 342 7.34 -6.88 -51.02
N LEU A 343 8.41 -6.14 -50.74
CA LEU A 343 8.40 -5.01 -49.81
C LEU A 343 8.28 -3.72 -50.62
N GLU A 344 7.22 -2.97 -50.43
CA GLU A 344 7.04 -1.64 -51.00
C GLU A 344 7.01 -0.60 -49.88
N VAL A 345 7.92 0.37 -49.96
CA VAL A 345 7.96 1.53 -49.07
C VAL A 345 7.59 2.75 -49.90
N THR A 346 6.57 3.48 -49.49
CA THR A 346 6.05 4.64 -50.22
C THR A 346 6.04 5.86 -49.32
N LYS A 347 6.77 6.91 -49.71
CA LYS A 347 6.82 8.23 -49.05
C LYS A 347 7.04 8.15 -47.54
N LEU A 348 7.98 7.31 -47.10
CA LEU A 348 8.31 7.15 -45.70
C LEU A 348 8.98 8.43 -45.16
N ASN A 349 8.35 9.01 -44.15
CA ASN A 349 8.84 10.17 -43.43
C ASN A 349 8.98 9.81 -41.95
N TYR A 350 10.10 10.15 -41.32
CA TYR A 350 10.31 9.88 -39.90
C TYR A 350 11.15 10.97 -39.25
N ALA A 351 10.74 11.41 -38.06
CA ALA A 351 11.42 12.40 -37.26
C ALA A 351 11.63 11.91 -35.82
N PHE A 352 12.80 12.19 -35.25
CA PHE A 352 12.98 12.13 -33.81
C PHE A 352 12.58 13.48 -33.23
N ASP A 353 11.43 13.51 -32.58
CA ASP A 353 10.81 14.72 -32.02
C ASP A 353 10.65 15.78 -33.13
N GLU A 354 11.44 16.87 -33.14
CA GLU A 354 11.36 17.90 -34.19
C GLU A 354 12.34 17.69 -35.36
N THR A 355 13.30 16.76 -35.23
CA THR A 355 14.35 16.56 -36.24
C THR A 355 13.98 15.46 -37.22
N LYS A 356 13.65 15.85 -38.46
CA LYS A 356 13.42 14.90 -39.56
C LYS A 356 14.70 14.13 -39.90
N VAL A 357 14.61 12.80 -39.90
CA VAL A 357 15.70 11.88 -40.22
C VAL A 357 15.47 11.16 -41.55
N LEU A 358 14.22 10.85 -41.88
CA LEU A 358 13.81 10.30 -43.17
C LEU A 358 12.79 11.25 -43.80
N GLU A 359 12.99 11.59 -45.07
CA GLU A 359 12.09 12.46 -45.83
C GLU A 359 11.84 11.84 -47.21
N ASP A 360 10.56 11.59 -47.51
CA ASP A 360 10.03 11.06 -48.77
C ASP A 360 10.76 9.81 -49.34
N VAL A 361 11.12 8.86 -48.47
CA VAL A 361 11.85 7.65 -48.89
C VAL A 361 10.88 6.65 -49.55
N SER A 362 11.13 6.31 -50.82
CA SER A 362 10.32 5.33 -51.57
C SER A 362 11.20 4.32 -52.32
N PHE A 363 10.96 3.02 -52.15
CA PHE A 363 11.65 1.94 -52.87
C PHE A 363 10.88 0.62 -52.78
N ASN A 364 11.11 -0.28 -53.75
CA ASN A 364 10.47 -1.59 -53.82
C ASN A 364 11.53 -2.69 -53.86
N VAL A 365 11.27 -3.81 -53.18
CA VAL A 365 12.15 -4.99 -53.09
C VAL A 365 11.36 -6.21 -53.50
N ASN A 366 11.82 -6.92 -54.53
CA ASN A 366 11.17 -8.13 -54.98
C ASN A 366 11.58 -9.34 -54.14
N THR A 367 10.73 -10.37 -54.14
CA THR A 367 11.03 -11.64 -53.48
C THR A 367 12.35 -12.23 -54.02
N GLY A 368 13.32 -12.47 -53.13
CA GLY A 368 14.64 -13.01 -53.47
C GLY A 368 15.69 -11.96 -53.89
N GLU A 369 15.34 -10.68 -53.90
CA GLU A 369 16.26 -9.58 -54.21
C GLU A 369 17.09 -9.18 -52.97
N ASN A 370 18.39 -8.94 -53.18
CA ASN A 370 19.29 -8.45 -52.13
C ASN A 370 19.62 -6.97 -52.37
N ILE A 371 19.27 -6.10 -51.44
CA ILE A 371 19.52 -4.66 -51.53
C ILE A 371 20.56 -4.24 -50.49
N GLY A 372 21.54 -3.44 -50.93
CA GLY A 372 22.51 -2.78 -50.06
C GLY A 372 22.13 -1.33 -49.78
N VAL A 373 22.03 -0.94 -48.51
CA VAL A 373 21.77 0.45 -48.09
C VAL A 373 23.10 1.12 -47.73
N VAL A 374 23.53 2.11 -48.52
CA VAL A 374 24.82 2.80 -48.36
C VAL A 374 24.61 4.29 -48.07
N GLY A 375 25.46 4.88 -47.23
CA GLY A 375 25.43 6.31 -46.92
C GLY A 375 26.40 6.70 -45.80
N ASN A 376 26.56 7.99 -45.54
CA ASN A 376 27.46 8.53 -44.51
C ASN A 376 27.05 8.12 -43.09
N LEU A 377 27.98 8.17 -42.12
CA LEU A 377 27.66 7.93 -40.72
C LEU A 377 26.55 8.92 -40.27
N GLY A 378 25.50 8.41 -39.63
CA GLY A 378 24.36 9.24 -39.20
C GLY A 378 23.30 9.54 -40.28
N SER A 379 23.44 9.02 -41.51
CA SER A 379 22.48 9.25 -42.61
C SER A 379 21.10 8.56 -42.46
N GLY A 380 20.75 8.07 -41.26
CA GLY A 380 19.44 7.43 -41.01
C GLY A 380 19.30 5.96 -41.43
N LYS A 381 20.37 5.26 -41.87
CA LYS A 381 20.30 3.85 -42.32
C LYS A 381 19.67 2.90 -41.28
N SER A 382 20.14 2.94 -40.03
CA SER A 382 19.58 2.11 -38.97
C SER A 382 18.15 2.51 -38.63
N THR A 383 17.83 3.80 -38.72
CA THR A 383 16.46 4.33 -38.51
C THR A 383 15.51 3.80 -39.58
N LEU A 384 15.95 3.77 -40.85
CA LEU A 384 15.20 3.20 -41.97
C LEU A 384 14.88 1.73 -41.72
N LEU A 385 15.88 0.92 -41.38
CA LEU A 385 15.67 -0.51 -41.10
C LEU A 385 14.73 -0.72 -39.91
N ARG A 386 14.84 0.09 -38.86
CA ARG A 386 13.94 0.06 -37.69
C ARG A 386 12.51 0.47 -38.04
N ALA A 387 12.32 1.46 -38.90
CA ALA A 387 11.01 1.88 -39.37
C ALA A 387 10.33 0.77 -40.20
N ILE A 388 11.08 0.08 -41.07
CA ILE A 388 10.55 -1.01 -41.91
C ILE A 388 10.04 -2.19 -41.06
N ILE A 389 10.75 -2.57 -40.01
CA ILE A 389 10.30 -3.64 -39.09
C ILE A 389 9.23 -3.15 -38.10
N GLY A 390 8.74 -1.92 -38.26
CA GLY A 390 7.72 -1.30 -37.43
C GLY A 390 8.20 -0.94 -36.01
N TYR A 391 9.50 -0.92 -35.72
CA TYR A 391 10.02 -0.57 -34.39
C TYR A 391 9.74 0.90 -34.04
N HIS A 392 9.84 1.79 -35.02
CA HIS A 392 9.44 3.19 -34.92
C HIS A 392 8.17 3.36 -35.76
N LEU A 393 7.03 3.59 -35.11
CA LEU A 393 5.71 3.80 -35.73
C LEU A 393 5.27 5.26 -35.60
#